data_AF-A0A7R9FCE3-F1
#
_entry.id   AF-A0A7R9FCE3-F1
#
_cell.length_a   1.000
_cell.length_b   1.000
_cell.length_c   1.000
_cell.angle_alpha   90.00
_cell.angle_beta   90.00
_cell.angle_gamma   90.00
#
_symmetry.space_group_name_H-M   'P 1'
#
loop_
_entity.id
_entity.type
_entity.pdbx_description
1 polymer ?
#
loop_
_entity_poly.entity_id
_entity_poly.type
_entity_poly.pdbx_seq_one_letter_code
_entity_poly.pdbx_strand_id
1 'polypeptide(L)'
;DVNAEEFYQLLELLSWTRLGQTVAGQQELVDMIAEQADLNQDFEPQSADNENVDRLLHCFKLALPYFSSQVNSTRFVSYVCEQVLPRLGEVKVQEEGSNPQLELLKLFAELCTHCGALDNADAKLDKIFNKLLDYMPLPPDTDPENPNQSEPRLEFSHVECLMYAYHRLGKQSPDTLTKDQDRLKDFKLRLQYFARGIQGYIKKLREALHGKTAEELKTEENKIKVIALKTTSNINTLIKDLFHSPPSFKSVISLSWKPTTGAA
;
A
#
# COMPACT_ATOMS: atom_id res chain seq x y z
N ASP A 1 14.55 8.79 28.91
CA ASP A 1 14.97 8.11 27.67
C ASP A 1 14.74 6.64 27.79
N VAL A 2 13.97 6.11 26.85
CA VAL A 2 13.89 4.68 26.54
C VAL A 2 14.44 4.53 25.13
N ASN A 3 15.32 3.56 24.92
CA ASN A 3 15.75 3.24 23.55
C ASN A 3 14.60 2.55 22.78
N ALA A 4 14.76 2.38 21.46
CA ALA A 4 13.71 1.79 20.63
C ALA A 4 13.27 0.39 21.14
N GLU A 5 14.23 -0.46 21.53
CA GLU A 5 13.96 -1.81 22.01
C GLU A 5 13.18 -1.82 23.34
N GLU A 6 13.56 -0.95 24.28
CA GLU A 6 12.88 -0.77 25.56
C GLU A 6 11.45 -0.25 25.36
N PHE A 7 11.25 0.69 24.43
CA PHE A 7 9.91 1.18 24.10
C PHE A 7 8.99 0.07 23.61
N TYR A 8 9.51 -0.87 22.80
CA TYR A 8 8.75 -2.01 22.32
C TYR A 8 8.37 -2.98 23.42
N GLN A 9 9.32 -3.33 24.28
CA GLN A 9 9.05 -4.20 25.43
C GLN A 9 8.00 -3.57 26.35
N LEU A 10 8.07 -2.26 26.57
CA LEU A 10 7.07 -1.54 27.35
C LEU A 10 5.70 -1.57 26.70
N LEU A 11 5.58 -1.32 25.39
CA LEU A 11 4.29 -1.38 24.70
C LEU A 11 3.71 -2.79 24.66
N GLU A 12 4.54 -3.82 24.48
CA GLU A 12 4.12 -5.21 24.57
C GLU A 12 3.55 -5.51 25.97
N LEU A 13 4.24 -5.11 27.03
CA LEU A 13 3.75 -5.26 28.41
C LEU A 13 2.44 -4.50 28.64
N LEU A 14 2.35 -3.25 28.17
CA LEU A 14 1.15 -2.43 28.29
C LEU A 14 -0.04 -3.05 27.54
N SER A 15 0.22 -3.71 26.40
CA SER A 15 -0.80 -4.41 25.62
C SER A 15 -1.49 -5.54 26.39
N TRP A 16 -0.78 -6.16 27.34
CA TRP A 16 -1.31 -7.24 28.18
C TRP A 16 -2.09 -6.73 29.41
N THR A 17 -2.02 -5.43 29.68
CA THR A 17 -2.81 -4.80 30.74
C THR A 17 -4.22 -4.45 30.25
N ARG A 18 -5.05 -3.89 31.14
CA ARG A 18 -6.38 -3.36 30.74
C ARG A 18 -6.28 -2.26 29.68
N LEU A 19 -5.13 -1.59 29.53
CA LEU A 19 -4.94 -0.56 28.51
C LEU A 19 -5.07 -1.15 27.10
N GLY A 20 -4.38 -2.25 26.80
CA GLY A 20 -4.47 -2.90 25.48
C GLY A 20 -5.84 -3.51 25.15
N GLN A 21 -6.73 -3.67 26.14
CA GLN A 21 -8.03 -4.33 25.99
C GLN A 21 -9.21 -3.36 25.84
N THR A 22 -9.01 -2.06 26.12
CA THR A 22 -10.07 -1.06 26.02
C THR A 22 -9.81 -0.11 24.85
N VAL A 23 -10.87 0.41 24.25
CA VAL A 23 -10.77 1.35 23.12
C VAL A 23 -9.98 2.61 23.51
N ALA A 24 -10.22 3.15 24.71
CA ALA A 24 -9.48 4.29 25.22
C ALA A 24 -7.99 3.96 25.42
N GLY A 25 -7.66 2.81 26.03
CA GLY A 25 -6.26 2.43 26.20
C GLY A 25 -5.55 2.08 24.89
N GLN A 26 -6.25 1.51 23.91
CA GLN A 26 -5.72 1.31 22.55
C GLN A 26 -5.44 2.64 21.85
N GLN A 27 -6.31 3.65 22.03
CA GLN A 27 -6.07 5.00 21.54
C GLN A 27 -4.81 5.62 22.18
N GLU A 28 -4.65 5.52 23.51
CA GLU A 28 -3.44 5.99 24.20
C GLU A 28 -2.16 5.27 23.71
N LEU A 29 -2.23 3.95 23.46
CA LEU A 29 -1.10 3.19 22.90
C LEU A 29 -0.74 3.70 21.50
N VAL A 30 -1.74 3.95 20.64
CA VAL A 30 -1.54 4.52 19.31
C VAL A 30 -0.94 5.92 19.38
N ASP A 31 -1.38 6.75 20.32
CA ASP A 31 -0.87 8.11 20.49
C ASP A 31 0.59 8.12 20.95
N MET A 32 0.97 7.25 21.90
CA MET A 32 2.38 7.05 22.29
C MET A 32 3.23 6.57 21.10
N ILE A 33 2.72 5.65 20.28
CA ILE A 33 3.44 5.18 19.08
C ILE A 33 3.59 6.31 18.05
N ALA A 34 2.58 7.17 17.89
CA ALA A 34 2.63 8.31 16.98
C ALA A 34 3.63 9.38 17.45
N GLU A 35 3.79 9.57 18.76
CA GLU A 35 4.85 10.41 19.34
C GLU A 35 6.24 9.80 19.09
N GLN A 36 6.42 8.50 19.32
CA GLN A 36 7.70 7.82 19.05
C GLN A 36 8.07 7.82 17.56
N ALA A 37 7.08 7.69 16.68
CA ALA A 37 7.24 7.80 15.24
C ALA A 37 7.52 9.23 14.76
N ASP A 38 7.32 10.22 15.64
CA ASP A 38 7.56 11.64 15.40
C ASP A 38 6.76 12.19 14.21
N LEU A 39 5.47 11.83 14.16
CA LEU A 39 4.57 12.19 13.04
C LEU A 39 4.27 13.70 12.93
N ASN A 40 4.86 14.52 13.80
CA ASN A 40 4.74 15.98 13.76
C ASN A 40 5.95 16.64 13.08
N GLN A 41 7.00 15.87 12.74
CA GLN A 41 8.20 16.35 12.07
C GLN A 41 8.24 15.94 10.60
N ASP A 42 9.01 16.66 9.80
CA ASP A 42 9.19 16.30 8.39
C ASP A 42 9.88 14.93 8.25
N PHE A 43 9.49 14.18 7.23
CA PHE A 43 10.08 12.86 6.97
C PHE A 43 11.47 13.02 6.34
N GLU A 44 12.49 12.38 6.91
CA GLU A 44 13.89 12.46 6.46
C GLU A 44 14.40 11.11 5.89
N PRO A 45 14.17 10.80 4.60
CA PRO A 45 14.49 9.50 3.99
C PRO A 45 15.99 9.22 3.82
N GLN A 46 16.84 10.25 3.96
CA GLN A 46 18.29 10.16 3.75
C GLN A 46 19.09 10.24 5.07
N SER A 47 18.45 10.00 6.21
CA SER A 47 19.12 9.94 7.51
C SER A 47 20.28 8.92 7.50
N ALA A 48 21.22 9.08 8.43
CA ALA A 48 22.27 8.09 8.65
C ALA A 48 21.63 6.70 8.84
N ASP A 49 22.20 5.71 8.18
CA ASP A 49 21.82 4.29 8.29
C ASP A 49 20.31 3.98 8.15
N ASN A 50 19.54 4.81 7.42
CA ASN A 50 18.08 4.67 7.26
C ASN A 50 17.27 4.74 8.58
N GLU A 51 17.83 5.29 9.65
CA GLU A 51 17.20 5.32 10.98
C GLU A 51 15.75 5.83 10.98
N ASN A 52 15.47 6.93 10.27
CA ASN A 52 14.11 7.50 10.22
C ASN A 52 13.12 6.54 9.53
N VAL A 53 13.55 5.89 8.45
CA VAL A 53 12.76 4.90 7.69
C VAL A 53 12.49 3.68 8.56
N ASP A 54 13.51 3.15 9.23
CA ASP A 54 13.38 1.99 10.09
C ASP A 54 12.49 2.26 11.30
N ARG A 55 12.60 3.46 11.89
CA ARG A 55 11.70 3.94 12.96
C ARG A 55 10.25 3.98 12.50
N LEU A 56 9.96 4.56 11.33
CA LEU A 56 8.60 4.60 10.78
C LEU A 56 8.06 3.19 10.49
N LEU A 57 8.85 2.34 9.82
CA LEU A 57 8.47 0.96 9.52
C LEU A 57 8.11 0.20 10.81
N HIS A 58 8.92 0.34 11.86
CA HIS A 58 8.67 -0.30 13.14
C HIS A 58 7.43 0.25 13.84
N CYS A 59 7.31 1.58 13.96
CA CYS A 59 6.17 2.19 14.66
C CYS A 59 4.85 1.89 13.95
N PHE A 60 4.82 1.90 12.62
CA PHE A 60 3.62 1.55 11.86
C PHE A 60 3.22 0.08 12.09
N LYS A 61 4.19 -0.85 12.04
CA LYS A 61 3.95 -2.27 12.35
C LYS A 61 3.38 -2.45 13.75
N LEU A 62 3.90 -1.69 14.72
CA LEU A 62 3.48 -1.75 16.11
C LEU A 62 2.09 -1.16 16.36
N ALA A 63 1.71 -0.11 15.62
CA ALA A 63 0.40 0.51 15.74
C ALA A 63 -0.73 -0.34 15.13
N LEU A 64 -0.43 -1.09 14.05
CA LEU A 64 -1.43 -1.83 13.26
C LEU A 64 -2.42 -2.68 14.08
N PRO A 65 -1.99 -3.48 15.09
CA PRO A 65 -2.89 -4.31 15.88
C PRO A 65 -3.92 -3.55 16.70
N TYR A 66 -3.69 -2.27 17.01
CA TYR A 66 -4.56 -1.45 17.85
C TYR A 66 -5.65 -0.73 17.06
N PHE A 67 -5.54 -0.66 15.73
CA PHE A 67 -6.57 -0.03 14.91
C PHE A 67 -7.82 -0.91 14.78
N SER A 68 -8.98 -0.27 14.78
CA SER A 68 -10.28 -0.90 14.72
C SER A 68 -11.30 0.04 14.06
N SER A 69 -12.60 -0.25 14.19
CA SER A 69 -13.65 0.69 13.80
C SER A 69 -13.76 1.89 14.75
N GLN A 70 -13.17 1.81 15.94
CA GLN A 70 -13.25 2.87 16.98
C GLN A 70 -11.91 3.60 17.17
N VAL A 71 -10.79 2.93 16.89
CA VAL A 71 -9.45 3.51 16.92
C VAL A 71 -8.94 3.58 15.49
N ASN A 72 -8.82 4.79 14.95
CA ASN A 72 -8.54 4.99 13.52
C ASN A 72 -7.06 5.34 13.27
N SER A 73 -6.61 5.09 12.04
CA SER A 73 -5.23 5.33 11.59
C SER A 73 -5.03 6.69 10.90
N THR A 74 -5.99 7.62 11.03
CA THR A 74 -6.06 8.85 10.21
C THR A 74 -4.78 9.67 10.29
N ARG A 75 -4.21 9.86 11.49
CA ARG A 75 -2.94 10.60 11.68
C ARG A 75 -1.78 9.97 10.90
N PHE A 76 -1.68 8.65 10.91
CA PHE A 76 -0.65 7.89 10.20
C PHE A 76 -0.83 7.99 8.69
N VAL A 77 -2.07 7.86 8.21
CA VAL A 77 -2.42 7.99 6.79
C VAL A 77 -2.12 9.40 6.29
N SER A 78 -2.51 10.43 7.03
CA SER A 78 -2.22 11.83 6.72
C SER A 78 -0.72 12.07 6.59
N TYR A 79 0.06 11.59 7.57
CA TYR A 79 1.52 11.69 7.55
C TYR A 79 2.14 11.04 6.31
N VAL A 80 1.73 9.80 5.99
CA VAL A 80 2.26 9.10 4.82
C VAL A 80 1.93 9.85 3.53
N CYS A 81 0.69 10.30 3.37
CA CYS A 81 0.29 11.08 2.21
C CYS A 81 1.12 12.36 2.08
N GLU A 82 1.36 13.05 3.19
CA GLU A 82 1.92 14.40 3.17
C GLU A 82 3.44 14.45 3.14
N GLN A 83 4.09 13.54 3.85
CA GLN A 83 5.52 13.55 4.12
C GLN A 83 6.26 12.40 3.43
N VAL A 84 5.68 11.19 3.42
CA VAL A 84 6.37 9.99 2.93
C VAL A 84 6.23 9.80 1.42
N LEU A 85 5.02 9.82 0.85
CA LEU A 85 4.81 9.56 -0.57
C LEU A 85 5.59 10.49 -1.50
N PRO A 86 5.66 11.82 -1.25
CA PRO A 86 6.42 12.74 -2.10
C PRO A 86 7.92 12.42 -2.14
N ARG A 87 8.46 11.88 -1.04
CA ARG A 87 9.89 11.60 -0.86
C ARG A 87 10.26 10.13 -0.94
N LEU A 88 9.31 9.25 -1.28
CA LEU A 88 9.51 7.80 -1.26
C LEU A 88 10.69 7.37 -2.16
N GLY A 89 10.90 8.05 -3.29
CA GLY A 89 11.99 7.76 -4.22
C GLY A 89 13.39 8.08 -3.65
N GLU A 90 13.48 8.89 -2.58
CA GLU A 90 14.74 9.22 -1.90
C GLU A 90 15.18 8.14 -0.90
N VAL A 91 14.28 7.21 -0.54
CA VAL A 91 14.56 6.13 0.42
C VAL A 91 15.58 5.17 -0.19
N LYS A 92 16.71 4.99 0.51
CA LYS A 92 17.81 4.13 0.07
C LYS A 92 17.39 2.66 0.13
N VAL A 93 17.58 1.95 -0.99
CA VAL A 93 17.43 0.49 -1.04
C VAL A 93 18.63 -0.14 -0.33
N GLN A 94 18.37 -1.07 0.59
CA GLN A 94 19.42 -1.81 1.30
C GLN A 94 19.94 -2.96 0.43
N GLU A 95 21.23 -3.29 0.53
CA GLU A 95 21.91 -4.26 -0.34
C GLU A 95 21.40 -5.71 -0.16
N GLU A 96 20.77 -6.04 0.98
CA GLU A 96 20.37 -7.40 1.35
C GLU A 96 19.00 -7.86 0.79
N GLY A 97 18.48 -7.20 -0.25
CA GLY A 97 17.19 -7.57 -0.86
C GLY A 97 15.96 -7.06 -0.09
N SER A 98 16.15 -6.27 0.96
CA SER A 98 15.10 -5.49 1.61
C SER A 98 14.68 -4.32 0.71
N ASN A 99 13.37 -4.19 0.44
CA ASN A 99 12.79 -3.05 -0.27
C ASN A 99 11.98 -2.19 0.72
N PRO A 100 12.61 -1.25 1.43
CA PRO A 100 11.92 -0.41 2.41
C PRO A 100 10.82 0.45 1.80
N GLN A 101 10.93 0.84 0.53
CA GLN A 101 9.87 1.57 -0.17
C GLN A 101 8.60 0.73 -0.29
N LEU A 102 8.74 -0.54 -0.71
CA LEU A 102 7.61 -1.44 -0.80
C LEU A 102 7.01 -1.76 0.59
N GLU A 103 7.84 -1.92 1.61
CA GLU A 103 7.36 -2.17 2.97
C GLU A 103 6.60 -0.96 3.54
N LEU A 104 7.05 0.27 3.29
CA LEU A 104 6.30 1.49 3.62
C LEU A 104 4.94 1.53 2.91
N LEU A 105 4.90 1.18 1.62
CA LEU A 105 3.66 1.13 0.86
C LEU A 105 2.69 0.04 1.33
N LYS A 106 3.21 -1.13 1.73
CA LYS A 106 2.38 -2.20 2.32
C LYS A 106 1.75 -1.75 3.62
N LEU A 107 2.54 -1.15 4.53
CA LEU A 107 2.04 -0.62 5.78
C LEU A 107 1.03 0.50 5.53
N PHE A 108 1.30 1.39 4.58
CA PHE A 108 0.36 2.43 4.16
C PHE A 108 -0.99 1.85 3.70
N ALA A 109 -0.98 0.82 2.85
CA ALA A 109 -2.19 0.16 2.41
C ALA A 109 -2.96 -0.48 3.58
N GLU A 110 -2.27 -1.10 4.54
CA GLU A 110 -2.89 -1.65 5.75
C GLU A 110 -3.52 -0.54 6.61
N LEU A 111 -2.79 0.56 6.85
CA LEU A 111 -3.28 1.73 7.58
C LEU A 111 -4.55 2.28 6.93
N CYS A 112 -4.62 2.38 5.60
CA CYS A 112 -5.81 2.86 4.88
C CYS A 112 -7.08 2.05 5.19
N THR A 113 -6.95 0.78 5.60
CA THR A 113 -8.09 -0.07 5.98
C THR A 113 -8.86 0.53 7.17
N HIS A 114 -8.13 1.16 8.10
CA HIS A 114 -8.62 1.70 9.37
C HIS A 114 -8.68 3.24 9.38
N CYS A 115 -8.54 3.88 8.22
CA CYS A 115 -8.56 5.34 8.13
C CYS A 115 -9.96 5.87 8.45
N GLY A 116 -10.04 6.86 9.33
CA GLY A 116 -11.25 7.64 9.58
C GLY A 116 -11.46 8.70 8.50
N ALA A 117 -12.25 9.72 8.82
CA ALA A 117 -12.48 10.86 7.94
C ALA A 117 -11.20 11.69 7.79
N LEU A 118 -10.73 11.86 6.55
CA LEU A 118 -9.57 12.67 6.22
C LEU A 118 -9.95 14.14 6.10
N ASP A 119 -9.14 14.99 6.72
CA ASP A 119 -9.09 16.41 6.38
C ASP A 119 -8.45 16.57 4.98
N ASN A 120 -8.95 17.52 4.19
CA ASN A 120 -8.41 17.80 2.85
C ASN A 120 -8.25 16.52 1.98
N ALA A 121 -9.26 15.65 2.01
CA ALA A 121 -9.23 14.34 1.35
C ALA A 121 -8.79 14.42 -0.12
N ASP A 122 -9.28 15.41 -0.88
CA ASP A 122 -8.89 15.65 -2.29
C ASP A 122 -7.38 15.81 -2.45
N ALA A 123 -6.75 16.66 -1.63
CA ALA A 123 -5.31 16.93 -1.71
C ALA A 123 -4.48 15.68 -1.36
N LYS A 124 -4.93 14.90 -0.36
CA LYS A 124 -4.28 13.64 0.01
C LYS A 124 -4.45 12.57 -1.07
N LEU A 125 -5.64 12.47 -1.67
CA LEU A 125 -5.91 11.59 -2.81
C LEU A 125 -5.07 11.96 -4.04
N ASP A 126 -4.84 13.25 -4.28
CA ASP A 126 -3.96 13.72 -5.35
C ASP A 126 -2.52 13.26 -5.14
N LYS A 127 -2.00 13.33 -3.90
CA LYS A 127 -0.65 12.81 -3.59
C LYS A 127 -0.54 11.31 -3.84
N ILE A 128 -1.55 10.52 -3.44
CA ILE A 128 -1.58 9.07 -3.71
C ILE A 128 -1.67 8.80 -5.21
N PHE A 129 -2.53 9.52 -5.92
CA PHE A 129 -2.73 9.36 -7.35
C PHE A 129 -1.46 9.69 -8.14
N ASN A 130 -0.83 10.83 -7.84
CA ASN A 130 0.42 11.23 -8.50
C ASN A 130 1.49 10.16 -8.26
N LYS A 131 1.59 9.64 -7.03
CA LYS A 131 2.53 8.56 -6.74
C LYS A 131 2.18 7.25 -7.47
N LEU A 132 0.91 6.94 -7.65
CA LEU A 132 0.45 5.78 -8.43
C LEU A 132 0.87 5.90 -9.91
N LEU A 133 0.85 7.11 -10.48
CA LEU A 133 1.24 7.34 -11.88
C LEU A 133 2.72 7.05 -12.13
N ASP A 134 3.61 7.24 -11.15
CA ASP A 134 5.02 6.85 -11.24
C ASP A 134 5.19 5.36 -11.61
N TYR A 135 4.27 4.51 -11.12
CA TYR A 135 4.30 3.06 -11.33
C TYR A 135 3.32 2.59 -12.42
N MET A 136 2.59 3.51 -13.05
CA MET A 136 1.61 3.20 -14.10
C MET A 136 1.96 3.92 -15.41
N PRO A 137 2.98 3.48 -16.16
CA PRO A 137 3.34 4.09 -17.44
C PRO A 137 2.18 4.12 -18.45
N LEU A 138 2.27 5.07 -19.38
CA LEU A 138 1.47 5.03 -20.59
C LEU A 138 1.84 3.80 -21.43
N PRO A 139 0.90 3.25 -22.21
CA PRO A 139 1.26 2.27 -23.22
C PRO A 139 2.35 2.83 -24.13
N PRO A 140 3.40 2.05 -24.46
CA PRO A 140 4.46 2.51 -25.34
C PRO A 140 3.88 2.89 -26.70
N ASP A 141 4.44 3.93 -27.31
CA ASP A 141 4.09 4.30 -28.68
C ASP A 141 4.45 3.13 -29.60
N THR A 142 3.49 2.63 -30.37
CA THR A 142 3.76 1.67 -31.43
C THR A 142 4.41 2.41 -32.60
N ASP A 143 5.65 2.85 -32.41
CA ASP A 143 6.45 3.42 -33.48
C ASP A 143 7.15 2.26 -34.23
N PRO A 144 6.74 1.94 -35.47
CA PRO A 144 7.35 0.86 -36.24
C PRO A 144 8.85 1.07 -36.53
N GLU A 145 9.38 2.28 -36.32
CA GLU A 145 10.80 2.59 -36.54
C GLU A 145 11.70 2.33 -35.32
N ASN A 146 11.13 2.05 -34.14
CA ASN A 146 11.93 1.78 -32.94
C ASN A 146 11.53 0.47 -32.21
N PRO A 147 11.74 -0.70 -32.85
CA PRO A 147 11.37 -2.02 -32.33
C PRO A 147 12.12 -2.43 -31.03
N ASN A 148 13.07 -1.62 -30.56
CA ASN A 148 13.86 -1.87 -29.36
C ASN A 148 13.41 -1.07 -28.13
N GLN A 149 12.25 -0.41 -28.16
CA GLN A 149 11.72 0.22 -26.95
C GLN A 149 11.36 -0.87 -25.93
N SER A 150 12.23 -1.06 -24.93
CA SER A 150 12.06 -2.08 -23.91
C SER A 150 10.76 -1.84 -23.15
N GLU A 151 9.86 -2.83 -23.12
CA GLU A 151 8.63 -2.74 -22.33
C GLU A 151 8.98 -2.39 -20.87
N PRO A 152 8.33 -1.36 -20.28
CA PRO A 152 8.61 -0.97 -18.91
C PRO A 152 8.28 -2.12 -17.97
N ARG A 153 9.20 -2.41 -17.03
CA ARG A 153 8.95 -3.41 -16.00
C ARG A 153 7.84 -2.93 -15.08
N LEU A 154 6.73 -3.66 -15.04
CA LEU A 154 5.59 -3.31 -14.20
C LEU A 154 5.80 -3.78 -12.76
N GLU A 155 5.68 -2.85 -11.82
CA GLU A 155 5.86 -3.10 -10.39
C GLU A 155 4.52 -3.40 -9.70
N PHE A 156 3.94 -4.57 -9.97
CA PHE A 156 2.59 -4.91 -9.51
C PHE A 156 2.39 -4.76 -7.99
N SER A 157 3.37 -5.09 -7.16
CA SER A 157 3.22 -4.96 -5.70
C SER A 157 3.11 -3.50 -5.25
N HIS A 158 3.86 -2.58 -5.86
CA HIS A 158 3.74 -1.14 -5.58
C HIS A 158 2.37 -0.61 -6.02
N VAL A 159 1.93 -1.02 -7.22
CA VAL A 159 0.62 -0.65 -7.78
C VAL A 159 -0.52 -1.20 -6.92
N GLU A 160 -0.46 -2.44 -6.44
CA GLU A 160 -1.48 -2.98 -5.52
C GLU A 160 -1.63 -2.10 -4.28
N CYS A 161 -0.52 -1.72 -3.64
CA CYS A 161 -0.55 -0.89 -2.43
C CYS A 161 -1.20 0.47 -2.68
N LEU A 162 -0.71 1.19 -3.70
CA LEU A 162 -1.17 2.55 -4.02
C LEU A 162 -2.59 2.56 -4.55
N MET A 163 -2.94 1.58 -5.40
CA MET A 163 -4.29 1.45 -5.94
C MET A 163 -5.30 1.05 -4.87
N TYR A 164 -4.91 0.19 -3.92
CA TYR A 164 -5.74 -0.13 -2.76
C TYR A 164 -5.97 1.12 -1.89
N ALA A 165 -4.91 1.85 -1.56
CA ALA A 165 -5.01 3.08 -0.77
C ALA A 165 -5.92 4.12 -1.46
N TYR A 166 -5.68 4.38 -2.75
CA TYR A 166 -6.50 5.31 -3.54
C TYR A 166 -7.96 4.89 -3.59
N HIS A 167 -8.23 3.60 -3.84
CA HIS A 167 -9.60 3.07 -3.89
C HIS A 167 -10.30 3.16 -2.53
N ARG A 168 -9.59 2.82 -1.45
CA ARG A 168 -10.13 2.81 -0.10
C ARG A 168 -10.51 4.21 0.37
N LEU A 169 -9.61 5.18 0.16
CA LEU A 169 -9.79 6.56 0.58
C LEU A 169 -10.66 7.38 -0.40
N GLY A 170 -10.69 6.99 -1.68
CA GLY A 170 -11.47 7.65 -2.74
C GLY A 170 -12.97 7.68 -2.45
N LYS A 171 -13.49 6.75 -1.63
CA LYS A 171 -14.86 6.78 -1.10
C LYS A 171 -15.22 8.08 -0.38
N GLN A 172 -14.24 8.74 0.23
CA GLN A 172 -14.44 9.98 0.98
C GLN A 172 -14.51 11.20 0.06
N SER A 173 -14.04 11.08 -1.19
CA SER A 173 -14.17 12.11 -2.22
C SER A 173 -14.32 11.50 -3.62
N PRO A 174 -15.50 10.94 -3.93
CA PRO A 174 -15.74 10.15 -5.14
C PRO A 174 -15.60 10.98 -6.43
N ASP A 175 -15.78 12.29 -6.34
CA ASP A 175 -15.74 13.20 -7.48
C ASP A 175 -14.32 13.70 -7.80
N THR A 176 -13.31 13.43 -6.95
CA THR A 176 -11.94 13.94 -7.15
C THR A 176 -11.41 13.61 -8.55
N LEU A 177 -11.61 12.38 -9.01
CA LEU A 177 -11.12 11.93 -10.32
C LEU A 177 -11.97 12.45 -11.49
N THR A 178 -13.25 12.75 -11.28
CA THR A 178 -14.17 13.18 -12.35
C THR A 178 -14.15 14.70 -12.58
N LYS A 179 -13.58 15.48 -11.65
CA LYS A 179 -13.37 16.94 -11.79
C LYS A 179 -12.46 17.29 -12.98
N ASP A 180 -11.46 16.47 -13.26
CA ASP A 180 -10.52 16.65 -14.38
C ASP A 180 -10.70 15.53 -15.41
N GLN A 181 -11.40 15.86 -16.50
CA GLN A 181 -11.74 14.90 -17.55
C GLN A 181 -10.51 14.42 -18.34
N ASP A 182 -9.48 15.25 -18.48
CA ASP A 182 -8.29 14.86 -19.23
C ASP A 182 -7.40 13.96 -18.38
N ARG A 183 -7.27 14.25 -17.09
CA ARG A 183 -6.67 13.33 -16.11
C ARG A 183 -7.40 11.99 -16.04
N LEU A 184 -8.74 11.98 -16.07
CA LEU A 184 -9.51 10.74 -16.10
C LEU A 184 -9.27 9.93 -17.38
N LYS A 185 -9.17 10.58 -18.55
CA LYS A 185 -8.85 9.90 -19.82
C LYS A 185 -7.45 9.30 -19.80
N ASP A 186 -6.44 10.07 -19.36
CA ASP A 186 -5.06 9.60 -19.22
C ASP A 186 -5.00 8.38 -18.28
N PHE A 187 -5.67 8.46 -17.13
CA PHE A 187 -5.70 7.36 -16.18
C PHE A 187 -6.39 6.11 -16.77
N LYS A 188 -7.49 6.27 -17.50
CA LYS A 188 -8.15 5.14 -18.18
C LYS A 188 -7.24 4.47 -19.22
N LEU A 189 -6.39 5.23 -19.92
CA LEU A 189 -5.42 4.67 -20.86
C LEU A 189 -4.36 3.83 -20.13
N ARG A 190 -3.83 4.33 -19.01
CA ARG A 190 -2.88 3.60 -18.15
C ARG A 190 -3.50 2.35 -17.52
N LEU A 191 -4.74 2.43 -17.03
CA LEU A 191 -5.50 1.29 -16.53
C LEU A 191 -5.70 0.23 -17.63
N GLN A 192 -5.99 0.63 -18.86
CA GLN A 192 -6.16 -0.29 -19.99
C GLN A 192 -4.85 -1.01 -20.31
N TYR A 193 -3.73 -0.29 -20.31
CA TYR A 193 -2.41 -0.86 -20.51
C TYR A 193 -2.05 -1.87 -19.41
N PHE A 194 -2.26 -1.50 -18.15
CA PHE A 194 -2.05 -2.39 -17.00
C PHE A 194 -2.92 -3.65 -17.05
N ALA A 195 -4.20 -3.50 -17.41
CA ALA A 195 -5.13 -4.63 -17.53
C ALA A 195 -4.62 -5.68 -18.53
N ARG A 196 -4.06 -5.23 -19.67
CA ARG A 196 -3.46 -6.14 -20.67
C ARG A 196 -2.23 -6.86 -20.11
N GLY A 197 -1.32 -6.14 -19.45
CA GLY A 197 -0.12 -6.73 -18.83
C GLY A 197 -0.46 -7.77 -17.76
N ILE A 198 -1.47 -7.49 -16.93
CA ILE A 198 -1.95 -8.38 -15.88
C ILE A 198 -2.51 -9.69 -16.43
N GLN A 199 -3.29 -9.66 -17.52
CA GLN A 199 -3.91 -10.86 -18.08
C GLN A 199 -2.87 -11.91 -18.51
N GLY A 200 -1.81 -11.48 -19.20
CA GLY A 200 -0.73 -12.36 -19.61
C GLY A 200 0.03 -12.95 -18.42
N TYR A 201 0.27 -12.13 -17.39
CA TYR A 201 0.98 -12.57 -16.19
C TYR A 201 0.14 -13.55 -15.34
N ILE A 202 -1.15 -13.29 -15.16
CA ILE A 202 -2.09 -14.21 -14.49
C ILE A 202 -2.10 -15.58 -15.19
N LYS A 203 -2.13 -15.61 -16.52
CA LYS A 203 -2.11 -16.87 -17.29
C LYS A 203 -0.86 -17.68 -16.98
N LYS A 204 0.33 -17.05 -17.06
CA LYS A 204 1.62 -17.70 -16.74
C LYS A 204 1.68 -18.22 -15.30
N LEU A 205 1.19 -17.43 -14.34
CA LEU A 205 1.15 -17.83 -12.92
C LEU A 205 0.21 -19.02 -12.69
N ARG A 206 -0.97 -19.02 -13.31
CA ARG A 206 -1.93 -20.15 -13.22
C ARG A 206 -1.36 -21.42 -13.82
N GLU A 207 -0.73 -21.33 -14.98
CA GLU A 207 -0.06 -22.47 -15.62
C GLU A 207 1.07 -23.02 -14.73
N ALA A 208 1.90 -22.15 -14.15
CA ALA A 208 3.00 -22.54 -13.27
C ALA A 208 2.56 -23.14 -11.93
N LEU A 209 1.32 -22.89 -11.51
CA LEU A 209 0.73 -23.41 -10.27
C LEU A 209 -0.25 -24.57 -10.51
N HIS A 210 -0.58 -24.87 -11.77
CA HIS A 210 -1.55 -25.88 -12.12
C HIS A 210 -1.08 -27.28 -11.68
N GLY A 211 -1.96 -28.06 -11.06
CA GLY A 211 -1.68 -29.43 -10.64
C GLY A 211 -0.78 -29.57 -9.40
N LYS A 212 -0.33 -28.47 -8.79
CA LYS A 212 0.48 -28.52 -7.57
C LYS A 212 -0.36 -28.89 -6.35
N THR A 213 0.17 -29.80 -5.55
CA THR A 213 -0.39 -30.21 -4.26
C THR A 213 -0.25 -29.10 -3.20
N ALA A 214 -1.00 -29.22 -2.10
CA ALA A 214 -0.95 -28.27 -1.01
C ALA A 214 0.46 -28.13 -0.39
N GLU A 215 1.25 -29.20 -0.38
CA GLU A 215 2.62 -29.16 0.16
C GLU A 215 3.58 -28.47 -0.81
N GLU A 216 3.45 -28.74 -2.11
CA GLU A 216 4.24 -28.04 -3.14
C GLU A 216 3.96 -26.54 -3.15
N LEU A 217 2.72 -26.12 -2.88
CA LEU A 217 2.38 -24.70 -2.79
C LEU A 217 3.06 -23.96 -1.61
N LYS A 218 3.60 -24.69 -0.62
CA LYS A 218 4.32 -24.11 0.52
C LYS A 218 5.80 -23.83 0.24
N THR A 219 6.35 -24.27 -0.89
CA THR A 219 7.73 -23.91 -1.25
C THR A 219 7.84 -22.40 -1.45
N GLU A 220 9.02 -21.83 -1.16
CA GLU A 220 9.20 -20.38 -1.20
C GLU A 220 8.92 -19.79 -2.59
N GLU A 221 9.37 -20.49 -3.64
CA GLU A 221 9.08 -20.14 -5.03
C GLU A 221 7.58 -20.11 -5.33
N ASN A 222 6.81 -21.09 -4.83
CA ASN A 222 5.38 -21.16 -5.07
C ASN A 222 4.59 -20.17 -4.22
N LYS A 223 5.03 -19.88 -3.00
CA LYS A 223 4.46 -18.79 -2.18
C LYS A 223 4.56 -17.45 -2.90
N ILE A 224 5.72 -17.14 -3.49
CA ILE A 224 5.91 -15.91 -4.28
C ILE A 224 4.92 -15.89 -5.46
N LYS A 225 4.78 -17.00 -6.20
CA LYS A 225 3.82 -17.10 -7.32
C LYS A 225 2.36 -16.97 -6.87
N VAL A 226 1.99 -17.54 -5.72
CA VAL A 226 0.65 -17.42 -5.14
C VAL A 226 0.35 -15.98 -4.72
N ILE A 227 1.29 -15.31 -4.05
CA ILE A 227 1.18 -13.89 -3.68
C ILE A 227 1.04 -13.04 -4.95
N ALA A 228 1.89 -13.26 -5.96
CA ALA A 228 1.82 -12.55 -7.24
C ALA A 228 0.48 -12.74 -7.96
N LEU A 229 -0.10 -13.95 -7.88
CA LEU A 229 -1.42 -14.23 -8.46
C LEU A 229 -2.53 -13.47 -7.73
N LYS A 230 -2.43 -13.38 -6.40
CA LYS A 230 -3.36 -12.58 -5.59
C LYS A 230 -3.21 -11.09 -5.85
N THR A 231 -1.98 -10.56 -5.88
CA THR A 231 -1.66 -9.17 -6.24
C THR A 231 -2.30 -8.78 -7.57
N THR A 232 -2.10 -9.59 -8.60
CA THR A 232 -2.62 -9.28 -9.94
C THR A 232 -4.14 -9.43 -10.05
N SER A 233 -4.74 -10.38 -9.34
CA SER A 233 -6.20 -10.50 -9.21
C SER A 233 -6.82 -9.30 -8.46
N ASN A 234 -6.14 -8.82 -7.42
CA ASN A 234 -6.53 -7.64 -6.65
C ASN A 234 -6.52 -6.39 -7.54
N ILE A 235 -5.42 -6.13 -8.25
CA ILE A 235 -5.33 -5.00 -9.18
C ILE A 235 -6.42 -5.10 -10.26
N ASN A 236 -6.66 -6.28 -10.86
CA ASN A 236 -7.71 -6.44 -11.86
C ASN A 236 -9.12 -6.11 -11.32
N THR A 237 -9.39 -6.44 -10.06
CA THR A 237 -10.65 -6.08 -9.39
C THR A 237 -10.78 -4.56 -9.23
N LEU A 238 -9.72 -3.91 -8.73
CA LEU A 238 -9.71 -2.45 -8.55
C LEU A 238 -9.78 -1.69 -9.89
N ILE A 239 -9.12 -2.20 -10.94
CA ILE A 239 -9.18 -1.66 -12.31
C ILE A 239 -10.63 -1.63 -12.78
N LYS A 240 -11.37 -2.74 -12.65
CA LYS A 240 -12.78 -2.80 -13.06
C LYS A 240 -13.63 -1.75 -12.38
N ASP A 241 -13.40 -1.54 -11.09
CA ASP A 241 -14.10 -0.53 -10.30
C ASP A 241 -13.81 0.89 -10.82
N LEU A 242 -12.54 1.24 -11.01
CA LEU A 242 -12.12 2.56 -11.49
C LEU A 242 -12.47 2.83 -12.96
N PHE A 243 -12.75 1.80 -13.76
CA PHE A 243 -13.21 1.94 -15.15
C PHE A 243 -14.69 2.35 -15.29
N HIS A 244 -15.50 2.20 -14.23
CA HIS A 244 -16.90 2.63 -14.27
C HIS A 244 -16.98 4.14 -14.57
N SER A 245 -18.11 4.57 -15.11
CA SER A 245 -18.38 5.99 -15.39
C SER A 245 -19.69 6.38 -14.68
N PRO A 246 -19.64 7.03 -13.49
CA PRO A 246 -18.44 7.43 -12.75
C PRO A 246 -17.69 6.25 -12.10
N PRO A 247 -16.41 6.42 -11.70
CA PRO A 247 -15.63 5.39 -11.00
C PRO A 247 -16.36 4.81 -9.79
N SER A 248 -16.26 3.48 -9.61
CA SER A 248 -16.81 2.76 -8.47
C SER A 248 -15.72 2.50 -7.44
N PHE A 249 -16.10 2.57 -6.16
CA PHE A 249 -15.22 2.23 -5.04
C PHE A 249 -15.77 1.05 -4.21
N LYS A 250 -16.64 0.21 -4.79
CA LYS A 250 -17.45 -0.75 -3.99
C LYS A 250 -16.72 -2.03 -3.62
N SER A 251 -15.79 -2.50 -4.45
CA SER A 251 -15.13 -3.79 -4.24
C SER A 251 -14.36 -3.80 -2.92
N VAL A 252 -14.32 -4.97 -2.29
CA VAL A 252 -13.51 -5.23 -1.10
C VAL A 252 -12.55 -6.35 -1.45
N ILE A 253 -11.26 -6.08 -1.31
CA ILE A 253 -10.19 -7.05 -1.51
C ILE A 253 -9.40 -7.26 -0.22
N SER A 254 -8.80 -8.43 -0.06
CA SER A 254 -7.78 -8.67 0.96
C SER A 254 -6.41 -8.47 0.34
N LEU A 255 -5.58 -7.62 0.94
CA LEU A 255 -4.19 -7.36 0.50
C LEU A 255 -3.43 -8.67 0.31
N SER A 256 -2.61 -8.76 -0.73
CA SER A 256 -1.99 -10.02 -1.17
C SER A 256 -1.17 -10.71 -0.09
N TRP A 257 -0.42 -9.94 0.70
CA TRP A 257 0.42 -10.43 1.82
C TRP A 257 -0.35 -10.69 3.11
N LYS A 258 -1.65 -10.39 3.17
CA LYS A 258 -2.49 -10.66 4.35
C LYS A 258 -3.23 -11.98 4.21
N PRO A 259 -3.52 -12.69 5.31
CA PRO A 259 -4.40 -13.86 5.27
C PRO A 259 -5.76 -13.50 4.67
N THR A 260 -6.31 -14.37 3.83
CA THR A 260 -7.72 -14.28 3.43
C THR A 260 -8.58 -14.66 4.63
N THR A 261 -9.38 -13.73 5.14
CA THR A 261 -10.43 -14.01 6.12
C THR A 261 -11.41 -15.01 5.49
N GLY A 262 -11.22 -16.31 5.78
CA GLY A 262 -11.97 -17.40 5.13
C GLY A 262 -11.29 -18.77 5.13
N ALA A 263 -10.10 -18.92 5.70
CA ALA A 263 -9.52 -20.23 6.00
C ALA A 263 -9.22 -20.34 7.50
N ALA A 264 -10.27 -20.63 8.27
CA ALA A 264 -10.22 -21.26 9.58
C ALA A 264 -11.17 -22.47 9.53
#